data_AF-A0A7V1PUB0-F1
#
_entry.id   AF-A0A7V1PUB0-F1
#
_cell.length_a   1.000
_cell.length_b   1.000
_cell.length_c   1.000
_cell.angle_alpha   90.00
_cell.angle_beta   90.00
_cell.angle_gamma   90.00
#
_symmetry.space_group_name_H-M   'P 1'
#
loop_
_entity.id
_entity.type
_entity.pdbx_description
1 polymer ?
#
loop_
_entity_poly.entity_id
_entity_poly.type
_entity_poly.pdbx_seq_one_letter_code
_entity_poly.pdbx_strand_id
1 'polypeptide(L)'
;MGDTSSCGLHAPSECGPFWRLFLPKEKHYLDENDLETLHLEQIRRIFSVLFHKYARPWVFKNLTLGMRLKLISRLWPGARLLRVRRDPAATVQSILKARKKLGLRPNQWWSVRPPGFERFLSLPETEMVARQVWAIEQQLDNDLGLFEKQNIYTLEYGPHMDDNEKLIPAIARFIGQTEKREDARPYPFTPGNNAIAPEVADIIKKVFHAG
;
A
#
# COMPACT_ATOMS: atom_id res chain seq x y z
N MET A 1 -11.76 -8.04 5.66
CA MET A 1 -10.65 -8.30 4.72
C MET A 1 -10.38 -9.79 4.84
N GLY A 2 -10.41 -10.53 3.74
CA GLY A 2 -10.06 -11.95 3.80
C GLY A 2 -8.60 -12.09 4.18
N ASP A 3 -8.31 -12.89 5.19
CA ASP A 3 -6.96 -13.37 5.46
C ASP A 3 -6.90 -14.87 5.14
N THR A 4 -5.69 -15.40 5.03
CA THR A 4 -5.49 -16.81 4.71
C THR A 4 -6.05 -17.75 5.78
N SER A 5 -6.28 -17.28 7.01
CA SER A 5 -6.89 -18.07 8.07
C SER A 5 -8.42 -18.16 7.96
N SER A 6 -9.09 -17.13 7.44
CA SER A 6 -10.55 -17.08 7.31
C SER A 6 -11.04 -17.42 5.90
N CYS A 7 -10.21 -17.25 4.86
CA CYS A 7 -10.61 -17.35 3.45
C CYS A 7 -9.79 -18.39 2.65
N GLY A 8 -8.96 -19.18 3.32
CA GLY A 8 -8.20 -20.28 2.73
C GLY A 8 -6.86 -19.88 2.09
N LEU A 9 -6.10 -20.88 1.64
CA LEU A 9 -4.74 -20.71 1.11
C LEU A 9 -4.67 -19.88 -0.19
N HIS A 10 -5.79 -19.75 -0.91
CA HIS A 10 -5.90 -18.93 -2.12
C HIS A 10 -6.36 -17.49 -1.84
N ALA A 11 -6.60 -17.13 -0.58
CA ALA A 11 -6.94 -15.77 -0.22
C ALA A 11 -5.75 -14.81 -0.47
N PRO A 12 -6.03 -13.53 -0.76
CA PRO A 12 -4.99 -12.51 -0.83
C PRO A 12 -4.15 -12.49 0.45
N SER A 13 -2.84 -12.42 0.31
CA SER A 13 -1.90 -12.36 1.43
C SER A 13 -0.95 -11.19 1.25
N GLU A 14 -0.67 -10.46 2.35
CA GLU A 14 0.37 -9.44 2.33
C GLU A 14 1.78 -10.04 2.19
N CYS A 15 1.92 -11.35 2.44
CA CYS A 15 3.17 -12.09 2.29
C CYS A 15 4.37 -11.44 3.02
N GLY A 16 4.11 -10.73 4.14
CA GLY A 16 5.14 -10.03 4.91
C GLY A 16 6.31 -10.92 5.38
N PRO A 17 6.11 -12.16 5.86
CA PRO A 17 7.21 -13.08 6.16
C PRO A 17 8.17 -13.33 5.00
N PHE A 18 7.66 -13.46 3.78
CA PHE A 18 8.47 -13.74 2.60
C PHE A 18 9.39 -12.56 2.26
N TRP A 19 8.86 -11.33 2.25
CA TRP A 19 9.68 -10.13 2.03
C TRP A 19 10.74 -9.92 3.10
N ARG A 20 10.49 -10.37 4.35
CA ARG A 20 11.45 -10.30 5.45
C ARG A 20 12.64 -11.24 5.32
N LEU A 21 12.63 -12.18 4.37
CA LEU A 21 13.81 -12.97 4.02
C LEU A 21 14.92 -12.10 3.42
N PHE A 22 14.54 -10.98 2.77
CA PHE A 22 15.47 -10.12 2.05
C PHE A 22 15.57 -8.72 2.63
N LEU A 23 14.55 -8.28 3.38
CA LEU A 23 14.36 -6.89 3.74
C LEU A 23 14.19 -6.74 5.25
N PRO A 24 14.70 -5.64 5.84
CA PRO A 24 14.58 -5.40 7.27
C PRO A 24 13.12 -5.35 7.71
N LYS A 25 12.84 -5.88 8.90
CA LYS A 25 11.49 -5.87 9.46
C LYS A 25 11.07 -4.47 9.92
N GLU A 26 11.95 -3.78 10.64
CA GLU A 26 11.59 -2.54 11.34
C GLU A 26 11.78 -1.27 10.47
N LYS A 27 12.63 -1.35 9.44
CA LYS A 27 12.87 -0.27 8.46
C LYS A 27 11.99 -0.49 7.22
N HIS A 28 10.92 0.29 7.10
CA HIS A 28 9.96 0.14 6.00
C HIS A 28 10.40 0.89 4.75
N TYR A 29 10.88 2.12 4.89
CA TYR A 29 11.48 2.90 3.82
C TYR A 29 12.94 2.48 3.59
N LEU A 30 13.34 2.32 2.34
CA LEU A 30 14.72 2.01 1.95
C LEU A 30 15.28 3.15 1.09
N ASP A 31 16.39 3.74 1.54
CA ASP A 31 17.16 4.74 0.79
C ASP A 31 18.19 4.07 -0.14
N GLU A 32 18.95 4.84 -0.92
CA GLU A 32 19.94 4.27 -1.86
C GLU A 32 21.04 3.47 -1.14
N ASN A 33 21.49 3.92 0.04
CA ASN A 33 22.52 3.23 0.79
C ASN A 33 22.02 1.86 1.26
N ASP A 34 20.75 1.77 1.67
CA ASP A 34 20.15 0.46 2.00
C ASP A 34 20.19 -0.48 0.80
N LEU A 35 19.84 0.02 -0.40
CA LEU A 35 19.76 -0.80 -1.60
C LEU A 35 21.13 -1.34 -2.04
N GLU A 36 22.20 -0.58 -1.84
CA GLU A 36 23.58 -1.00 -2.14
C GLU A 36 24.02 -2.22 -1.31
N THR A 37 23.48 -2.36 -0.10
CA THR A 37 23.77 -3.52 0.77
C THR A 37 22.95 -4.77 0.42
N LEU A 38 21.93 -4.64 -0.43
CA LEU A 38 21.03 -5.74 -0.77
C LEU A 38 21.60 -6.59 -1.92
N HIS A 39 21.44 -7.91 -1.79
CA HIS A 39 21.80 -8.87 -2.82
C HIS A 39 20.69 -8.96 -3.89
N LEU A 40 20.52 -7.89 -4.68
CA LEU A 40 19.40 -7.76 -5.64
C LEU A 40 19.32 -8.95 -6.62
N GLU A 41 20.46 -9.48 -7.06
CA GLU A 41 20.50 -10.66 -7.95
C GLU A 41 19.92 -11.92 -7.32
N GLN A 42 20.14 -12.13 -6.02
CA GLN A 42 19.55 -13.28 -5.31
C GLN A 42 18.03 -13.15 -5.22
N ILE A 43 17.55 -11.94 -4.93
CA ILE A 43 16.12 -11.64 -4.91
C ILE A 43 15.52 -11.91 -6.30
N ARG A 44 16.11 -11.34 -7.36
CA ARG A 44 15.68 -11.56 -8.75
C ARG A 44 15.65 -13.03 -9.11
N ARG A 45 16.66 -13.81 -8.74
CA ARG A 45 16.73 -15.25 -9.03
C ARG A 45 15.58 -16.02 -8.39
N ILE A 46 15.26 -15.75 -7.13
CA ILE A 46 14.17 -16.44 -6.41
C ILE A 46 12.82 -16.13 -7.06
N PHE A 47 12.55 -14.85 -7.32
CA PHE A 47 11.32 -14.46 -8.01
C PHE A 47 11.25 -14.99 -9.44
N SER A 48 12.37 -15.02 -10.17
CA SER A 48 12.44 -15.60 -11.52
C SER A 48 12.00 -17.06 -11.51
N VAL A 49 12.47 -17.87 -10.56
CA VAL A 49 12.03 -19.27 -10.42
C VAL A 49 10.51 -19.36 -10.19
N LEU A 50 9.96 -18.51 -9.33
CA LEU A 50 8.51 -18.45 -9.09
C LEU A 50 7.73 -18.02 -10.34
N PHE A 51 8.19 -16.97 -11.02
CA PHE A 51 7.55 -16.43 -12.22
C PHE A 51 7.53 -17.46 -13.35
N HIS A 52 8.66 -18.14 -13.59
CA HIS A 52 8.75 -19.20 -14.59
C HIS A 52 7.88 -20.41 -14.25
N LYS A 53 7.82 -20.82 -12.98
CA LYS A 53 7.03 -21.99 -12.57
C LYS A 53 5.53 -21.83 -12.83
N TYR A 54 5.00 -20.63 -12.61
CA TYR A 54 3.55 -20.38 -12.70
C TYR A 54 3.10 -19.68 -13.98
N ALA A 55 4.02 -19.10 -14.76
CA ALA A 55 3.79 -18.51 -16.09
C ALA A 55 2.54 -17.62 -16.18
N ARG A 56 2.27 -16.85 -15.12
CA ARG A 56 1.10 -15.97 -14.98
C ARG A 56 1.55 -14.61 -14.45
N PRO A 57 0.78 -13.53 -14.69
CA PRO A 57 1.02 -12.24 -14.04
C PRO A 57 0.96 -12.39 -12.51
N TRP A 58 1.91 -11.77 -11.82
CA TRP A 58 1.95 -11.73 -10.36
C TRP A 58 1.44 -10.40 -9.86
N VAL A 59 0.58 -10.45 -8.84
CA VAL A 59 0.08 -9.26 -8.14
C VAL A 59 0.56 -9.31 -6.71
N PHE A 60 1.31 -8.28 -6.32
CA PHE A 60 1.75 -8.11 -4.94
C PHE A 60 0.98 -6.96 -4.30
N LYS A 61 0.29 -7.25 -3.20
CA LYS A 61 -0.25 -6.23 -2.31
C LYS A 61 0.41 -6.36 -0.96
N ASN A 62 1.20 -5.37 -0.56
CA ASN A 62 1.77 -5.28 0.78
C ASN A 62 1.95 -3.80 1.11
N LEU A 63 1.43 -3.34 2.25
CA LEU A 63 1.45 -1.92 2.61
C LEU A 63 2.88 -1.36 2.72
N THR A 64 3.84 -2.17 3.20
CA THR A 64 5.25 -1.76 3.32
C THR A 64 5.97 -1.68 1.98
N LEU A 65 5.52 -2.39 0.94
CA LEU A 65 6.10 -2.26 -0.40
C LEU A 65 5.86 -0.88 -1.00
N GLY A 66 4.81 -0.18 -0.59
CA GLY A 66 4.59 1.22 -0.96
C GLY A 66 5.74 2.14 -0.51
N MET A 67 6.47 1.80 0.54
CA MET A 67 7.66 2.54 1.00
C MET A 67 8.96 1.98 0.39
N ARG A 68 8.87 1.02 -0.53
CA ARG A 68 10.01 0.32 -1.13
C ARG A 68 9.98 0.40 -2.65
N LEU A 69 9.29 1.38 -3.21
CA LEU A 69 9.17 1.54 -4.66
C LEU A 69 10.53 1.75 -5.34
N LYS A 70 11.52 2.35 -4.66
CA LYS A 70 12.92 2.35 -5.12
C LYS A 70 13.47 0.94 -5.35
N LEU A 71 13.33 0.05 -4.37
CA LEU A 71 13.72 -1.37 -4.53
C LEU A 71 12.99 -2.01 -5.72
N ILE A 72 11.69 -1.78 -5.84
CA ILE A 72 10.88 -2.33 -6.94
C ILE A 72 11.38 -1.82 -8.29
N SER A 73 11.68 -0.53 -8.42
CA SER A 73 12.20 0.07 -9.66
C SER A 73 13.54 -0.55 -10.07
N ARG A 74 14.40 -0.88 -9.09
CA ARG A 74 15.65 -1.59 -9.35
C ARG A 74 15.36 -3.03 -9.78
N LEU A 75 14.62 -3.79 -8.98
CA LEU A 75 14.35 -5.22 -9.25
C LEU A 75 13.64 -5.45 -10.59
N TRP A 76 12.60 -4.65 -10.86
CA TRP A 76 11.73 -4.77 -12.04
C TRP A 76 11.37 -3.36 -12.58
N PRO A 77 12.20 -2.77 -13.45
CA PRO A 77 11.94 -1.45 -14.04
C PRO A 77 10.61 -1.37 -14.82
N GLY A 78 10.16 -2.50 -15.37
CA GLY A 78 8.88 -2.63 -16.08
C GLY A 78 7.69 -3.01 -15.20
N ALA A 79 7.80 -2.91 -13.86
CA ALA A 79 6.68 -3.22 -12.97
C ALA A 79 5.51 -2.25 -13.19
N ARG A 80 4.29 -2.79 -13.22
CA ARG A 80 3.06 -2.01 -13.28
C ARG A 80 2.53 -1.74 -11.88
N LEU A 81 2.28 -0.48 -11.57
CA LEU A 81 1.87 0.01 -10.26
C LEU A 81 0.40 0.41 -10.28
N LEU A 82 -0.39 -0.28 -9.47
CA LEU A 82 -1.76 0.09 -9.18
C LEU A 82 -1.80 0.89 -7.87
N ARG A 83 -1.90 2.22 -7.95
CA ARG A 83 -2.08 3.07 -6.77
C ARG A 83 -3.57 3.16 -6.45
N VAL A 84 -3.93 2.83 -5.22
CA VAL A 84 -5.29 3.10 -4.71
C VAL A 84 -5.17 4.28 -3.75
N ARG A 85 -5.70 5.43 -4.15
CA ARG A 85 -5.72 6.65 -3.34
C ARG A 85 -7.05 6.76 -2.62
N ARG A 86 -7.04 7.15 -1.35
CA ARG A 86 -8.25 7.35 -0.54
C ARG A 86 -8.20 8.76 0.04
N ASP A 87 -9.38 9.34 0.27
CA ASP A 87 -9.51 10.57 1.05
C ASP A 87 -8.64 10.50 2.34
N PRO A 88 -7.75 11.48 2.57
CA PRO A 88 -6.88 11.48 3.72
C PRO A 88 -7.63 11.47 5.06
N ALA A 89 -8.76 12.17 5.16
CA ALA A 89 -9.55 12.21 6.39
C ALA A 89 -10.12 10.83 6.72
N ALA A 90 -10.66 10.13 5.72
CA ALA A 90 -11.15 8.76 5.85
C ALA A 90 -10.03 7.78 6.25
N THR A 91 -8.82 7.97 5.72
CA THR A 91 -7.65 7.15 6.06
C THR A 91 -7.19 7.39 7.50
N VAL A 92 -7.06 8.65 7.92
CA VAL A 92 -6.72 9.03 9.31
C VAL A 92 -7.76 8.48 10.28
N GLN A 93 -9.05 8.67 10.00
CA GLN A 93 -10.14 8.15 10.82
C GLN A 93 -10.08 6.62 10.95
N SER A 94 -9.77 5.92 9.87
CA SER A 94 -9.64 4.46 9.85
C SER A 94 -8.45 3.99 10.70
N ILE A 95 -7.31 4.68 10.63
CA ILE A 95 -6.13 4.35 11.45
C ILE A 95 -6.43 4.61 12.92
N LEU A 96 -7.03 5.75 13.29
CA LEU A 96 -7.41 6.05 14.67
C LEU A 96 -8.36 5.00 15.26
N LYS A 97 -9.38 4.58 14.48
CA LYS A 97 -10.30 3.50 14.88
C LYS A 97 -9.54 2.18 15.11
N ALA A 98 -8.60 1.83 14.24
CA ALA A 98 -7.78 0.63 14.39
C ALA A 98 -6.86 0.72 15.63
N ARG A 99 -6.22 1.87 15.86
CA ARG A 99 -5.38 2.11 17.04
C ARG A 99 -6.15 1.96 18.34
N LYS A 100 -7.35 2.55 18.42
CA LYS A 100 -8.26 2.40 19.57
C LYS A 100 -8.63 0.94 19.80
N LYS A 101 -8.99 0.20 18.75
CA LYS A 101 -9.32 -1.23 18.83
C LYS A 101 -8.15 -2.07 19.34
N LEU A 102 -6.92 -1.70 18.99
CA LEU A 102 -5.69 -2.38 19.40
C LEU A 102 -5.17 -1.93 20.78
N GLY A 103 -5.81 -0.97 21.45
CA GLY A 103 -5.39 -0.47 22.76
C GLY A 103 -4.02 0.22 22.74
N LEU A 104 -3.66 0.86 21.63
CA LEU A 104 -2.36 1.51 21.48
C LEU A 104 -2.27 2.80 22.29
N ARG A 105 -1.08 3.09 22.81
CA ARG A 105 -0.79 4.33 23.54
C ARG A 105 -0.60 5.51 22.58
N PRO A 106 -0.88 6.77 22.99
CA PRO A 106 -0.80 7.94 22.12
C PRO A 106 0.54 8.14 21.38
N ASN A 107 1.66 7.81 22.01
CA ASN A 107 3.02 7.94 21.47
C ASN A 107 3.57 6.63 20.86
N GLN A 108 2.76 5.58 20.79
CA GLN A 108 3.17 4.31 20.20
C GLN A 108 2.88 4.31 18.69
N TRP A 109 3.92 4.14 17.86
CA TRP A 109 3.74 4.01 16.41
C TRP A 109 3.06 2.69 16.04
N TRP A 110 2.23 2.72 15.00
CA TRP A 110 1.64 1.53 14.42
C TRP A 110 1.48 1.66 12.91
N SER A 111 1.53 0.53 12.21
CA SER A 111 1.48 0.43 10.75
C SER A 111 2.74 0.97 10.05
N VAL A 112 2.60 1.41 8.80
CA VAL A 112 3.69 1.81 7.91
C VAL A 112 4.48 2.99 8.48
N ARG A 113 5.82 2.91 8.45
CA ARG A 113 6.76 3.94 8.89
C ARG A 113 7.34 4.65 7.66
N PRO A 114 6.92 5.89 7.35
CA PRO A 114 7.58 6.71 6.34
C PRO A 114 8.97 7.18 6.84
N PRO A 115 9.82 7.73 5.95
CA PRO A 115 11.09 8.30 6.36
C PRO A 115 10.92 9.40 7.42
N GLY A 116 11.74 9.35 8.48
CA GLY A 116 11.75 10.34 9.57
C GLY A 116 10.48 10.37 10.42
N PHE A 117 9.74 9.25 10.51
CA PHE A 117 8.50 9.17 11.29
C PHE A 117 8.69 9.47 12.78
N GLU A 118 9.90 9.26 13.31
CA GLU A 118 10.26 9.43 14.72
C GLU A 118 9.97 10.86 15.21
N ARG A 119 10.12 11.87 14.33
CA ARG A 119 9.82 13.28 14.66
C ARG A 119 8.34 13.54 14.95
N PHE A 120 7.45 12.60 14.60
CA PHE A 120 6.02 12.72 14.84
C PHE A 120 5.57 12.08 16.15
N LEU A 121 6.43 11.29 16.83
CA LEU A 121 6.06 10.54 18.04
C LEU A 121 5.70 11.43 19.23
N SER A 122 6.17 12.67 19.24
CA SER A 122 5.85 13.66 20.27
C SER A 122 4.58 14.48 19.97
N LEU A 123 3.96 14.29 18.80
CA LEU A 123 2.75 15.01 18.42
C LEU A 123 1.50 14.40 19.09
N PRO A 124 0.41 15.17 19.25
CA PRO A 124 -0.89 14.62 19.61
C PRO A 124 -1.29 13.49 18.65
N GLU A 125 -1.94 12.43 19.14
CA GLU A 125 -2.18 11.19 18.37
C GLU A 125 -2.83 11.44 17.00
N THR A 126 -3.89 12.27 16.95
CA THR A 126 -4.57 12.63 15.71
C THR A 126 -3.64 13.34 14.72
N GLU A 127 -2.76 14.21 15.20
CA GLU A 127 -1.76 14.88 14.36
C GLU A 127 -0.64 13.92 13.94
N MET A 128 -0.16 13.06 14.83
CA MET A 128 0.83 12.02 14.50
C MET A 128 0.31 11.12 13.35
N VAL A 129 -0.94 10.68 13.44
CA VAL A 129 -1.58 9.85 12.40
C VAL A 129 -1.81 10.65 11.11
N ALA A 130 -2.21 11.93 11.18
CA ALA A 130 -2.34 12.76 9.99
C ALA A 130 -0.98 12.97 9.29
N ARG A 131 0.09 13.21 10.06
CA ARG A 131 1.47 13.32 9.56
C ARG A 131 1.99 12.00 8.99
N GLN A 132 1.59 10.86 9.57
CA GLN A 132 1.86 9.53 9.01
C GLN A 132 1.28 9.40 7.61
N VAL A 133 -0.02 9.67 7.44
CA VAL A 133 -0.71 9.56 6.13
C VAL A 133 -0.09 10.53 5.13
N TRP A 134 0.12 11.79 5.53
CA TRP A 134 0.74 12.81 4.68
C TRP A 134 2.13 12.38 4.20
N ALA A 135 3.01 11.95 5.11
CA ALA A 135 4.37 11.58 4.76
C ALA A 135 4.43 10.34 3.85
N ILE A 136 3.50 9.39 4.03
CA ILE A 136 3.38 8.23 3.14
C ILE A 136 2.95 8.68 1.74
N GLU A 137 1.94 9.56 1.62
CA GLU A 137 1.49 10.06 0.32
C GLU A 137 2.59 10.85 -0.40
N GLN A 138 3.31 11.72 0.31
CA GLN A 138 4.45 12.45 -0.26
C GLN A 138 5.55 11.50 -0.74
N GLN A 139 5.86 10.45 0.04
CA GLN A 139 6.87 9.47 -0.36
C GLN A 139 6.42 8.66 -1.59
N LEU A 140 5.14 8.27 -1.65
CA LEU A 140 4.56 7.59 -2.81
C LEU A 140 4.59 8.48 -4.05
N ASP A 141 4.17 9.74 -3.94
CA ASP A 141 4.19 10.70 -5.06
C ASP A 141 5.60 10.85 -5.65
N ASN A 142 6.61 10.95 -4.77
CA ASN A 142 8.01 11.03 -5.17
C ASN A 142 8.49 9.74 -5.86
N ASP A 143 8.28 8.58 -5.24
CA ASP A 143 8.81 7.32 -5.77
C ASP A 143 8.05 6.80 -6.99
N LEU A 144 6.79 7.22 -7.21
CA LEU A 144 6.08 6.94 -8.46
C LEU A 144 6.77 7.60 -9.66
N GLY A 145 7.51 8.70 -9.46
CA GLY A 145 8.33 9.33 -10.49
C GLY A 145 9.48 8.45 -11.02
N LEU A 146 9.78 7.33 -10.35
CA LEU A 146 10.79 6.36 -10.79
C LEU A 146 10.29 5.45 -11.92
N PHE A 147 9.00 5.48 -12.23
CA PHE A 147 8.36 4.60 -13.21
C PHE A 147 7.80 5.41 -14.38
N GLU A 148 7.76 4.77 -15.55
CA GLU A 148 7.12 5.37 -16.71
C GLU A 148 5.62 5.56 -16.47
N LYS A 149 5.04 6.67 -16.97
CA LYS A 149 3.63 7.01 -16.72
C LYS A 149 2.66 5.90 -17.16
N GLN A 150 2.95 5.20 -18.26
CA GLN A 150 2.15 4.07 -18.75
C GLN A 150 2.13 2.87 -17.80
N ASN A 151 3.10 2.77 -16.89
CA ASN A 151 3.19 1.71 -15.90
C ASN A 151 2.51 2.09 -14.58
N ILE A 152 1.85 3.26 -14.49
CA ILE A 152 1.17 3.73 -13.29
C ILE A 152 -0.31 3.91 -13.59
N TYR A 153 -1.16 3.31 -12.77
CA TYR A 153 -2.60 3.51 -12.81
C TYR A 153 -3.10 3.88 -11.42
N THR A 154 -3.69 5.06 -11.28
CA THR A 154 -4.24 5.55 -10.01
C THR A 154 -5.75 5.40 -9.98
N LEU A 155 -6.24 4.75 -8.94
CA LEU A 155 -7.64 4.55 -8.62
C LEU A 155 -8.02 5.38 -7.41
N GLU A 156 -9.07 6.19 -7.56
CA GLU A 156 -9.67 6.88 -6.43
C GLU A 156 -10.66 5.96 -5.71
N TYR A 157 -10.40 5.72 -4.44
CA TYR A 157 -11.23 4.91 -3.57
C TYR A 157 -12.48 5.70 -3.16
N GLY A 158 -13.65 5.17 -3.51
CA GLY A 158 -14.94 5.78 -3.22
C GLY A 158 -16.11 4.89 -3.63
N PRO A 159 -17.35 5.40 -3.56
CA PRO A 159 -18.57 4.64 -3.87
C PRO A 159 -18.58 4.03 -5.28
N HIS A 160 -17.85 4.62 -6.23
CA HIS A 160 -17.75 4.12 -7.61
C HIS A 160 -16.94 2.82 -7.73
N MET A 161 -16.21 2.39 -6.69
CA MET A 161 -15.44 1.14 -6.72
C MET A 161 -16.32 -0.12 -6.70
N ASP A 162 -17.62 0.00 -6.40
CA ASP A 162 -18.57 -1.11 -6.44
C ASP A 162 -18.97 -1.50 -7.88
N ASP A 163 -18.64 -0.67 -8.87
CA ASP A 163 -18.84 -0.95 -10.30
C ASP A 163 -17.72 -1.86 -10.85
N ASN A 164 -17.77 -3.14 -10.44
CA ASN A 164 -16.85 -4.17 -10.90
C ASN A 164 -16.90 -4.39 -12.42
N GLU A 165 -18.03 -4.08 -13.07
CA GLU A 165 -18.21 -4.23 -14.51
C GLU A 165 -17.33 -3.26 -15.30
N LYS A 166 -17.04 -2.07 -14.77
CA LYS A 166 -16.12 -1.12 -15.39
C LYS A 166 -14.69 -1.23 -14.87
N LEU A 167 -14.54 -1.42 -13.55
CA LEU A 167 -13.24 -1.41 -12.90
C LEU A 167 -12.35 -2.58 -13.36
N ILE A 168 -12.89 -3.80 -13.37
CA ILE A 168 -12.11 -4.99 -13.69
C ILE A 168 -11.59 -4.97 -15.13
N PRO A 169 -12.40 -4.64 -16.17
CA PRO A 169 -11.87 -4.50 -17.53
C PRO A 169 -10.83 -3.39 -17.69
N ALA A 170 -10.95 -2.28 -16.95
CA ALA A 170 -9.95 -1.21 -16.99
C ALA A 170 -8.59 -1.69 -16.42
N ILE A 171 -8.62 -2.36 -15.26
CA ILE A 171 -7.41 -2.95 -14.67
C ILE A 171 -6.85 -4.04 -15.58
N ALA A 172 -7.69 -4.92 -16.15
CA ALA A 172 -7.27 -5.98 -17.07
C ALA A 172 -6.50 -5.41 -18.27
N ARG A 173 -7.04 -4.37 -18.93
CA ARG A 173 -6.35 -3.66 -20.01
C ARG A 173 -5.02 -3.06 -19.55
N PHE A 174 -5.01 -2.42 -18.39
CA PHE A 174 -3.78 -1.85 -17.81
C PHE A 174 -2.71 -2.92 -17.54
N ILE A 175 -3.08 -4.12 -17.07
CA ILE A 175 -2.15 -5.24 -16.85
C ILE A 175 -1.94 -6.12 -18.09
N GLY A 176 -2.48 -5.72 -19.25
CA GLY A 176 -2.30 -6.44 -20.53
C GLY A 176 -2.95 -7.82 -20.51
N GLN A 177 -3.99 -8.00 -19.72
CA GLN A 177 -4.81 -9.21 -19.66
C GLN A 177 -6.10 -9.00 -20.45
N THR A 178 -6.37 -9.94 -21.35
CA THR A 178 -7.55 -9.91 -22.22
C THR A 178 -8.57 -10.98 -21.85
N GLU A 179 -8.19 -11.97 -21.04
CA GLU A 179 -9.04 -13.09 -20.64
C GLU A 179 -9.52 -12.92 -19.20
N LYS A 180 -10.84 -12.99 -19.00
CA LYS A 180 -11.45 -13.10 -17.68
C LYS A 180 -11.84 -14.56 -17.46
N ARG A 181 -11.46 -15.12 -16.32
CA ARG A 181 -11.90 -16.46 -15.93
C ARG A 181 -13.40 -16.43 -15.60
N GLU A 182 -14.19 -17.31 -16.22
CA GLU A 182 -15.64 -17.36 -16.05
C GLU A 182 -16.09 -17.69 -14.62
N ASP A 183 -15.25 -18.37 -13.84
CA ASP A 183 -15.50 -18.78 -12.46
C ASP A 183 -15.16 -17.72 -11.41
N ALA A 184 -14.60 -16.58 -11.81
CA ALA A 184 -14.19 -15.52 -10.89
C ALA A 184 -15.40 -14.76 -10.34
N ARG A 185 -15.81 -15.09 -9.10
CA ARG A 185 -16.85 -14.36 -8.38
C ARG A 185 -16.22 -13.24 -7.55
N PRO A 186 -16.66 -11.97 -7.70
CA PRO A 186 -16.22 -10.90 -6.83
C PRO A 186 -16.62 -11.21 -5.38
N TYR A 187 -15.71 -10.96 -4.44
CA TYR A 187 -16.06 -11.01 -3.03
C TYR A 187 -17.04 -9.87 -2.71
N PRO A 188 -18.16 -10.14 -2.02
CA PRO A 188 -19.06 -9.08 -1.61
C PRO A 188 -18.31 -8.06 -0.76
N PHE A 189 -18.38 -6.80 -1.16
CA PHE A 189 -17.81 -5.68 -0.45
C PHE A 189 -18.95 -4.80 0.06
N THR A 190 -18.87 -4.41 1.33
CA THR A 190 -19.78 -3.43 1.92
C THR A 190 -18.94 -2.25 2.39
N PRO A 191 -19.14 -1.05 1.83
CA PRO A 191 -18.44 0.14 2.29
C PRO A 191 -18.71 0.37 3.78
N GLY A 192 -17.66 0.63 4.56
CA GLY A 192 -17.84 1.02 5.95
C GLY A 192 -18.47 2.41 6.07
N ASN A 193 -19.23 2.66 7.14
CA ASN A 193 -19.74 4.01 7.44
C ASN A 193 -18.55 4.97 7.68
N ASN A 194 -18.47 6.01 6.85
CA ASN A 194 -17.32 6.90 6.70
C ASN A 194 -17.54 8.29 7.32
N ALA A 195 -18.45 8.45 8.29
CA ALA A 195 -18.55 9.72 9.01
C ALA A 195 -17.18 10.10 9.60
N ILE A 196 -16.67 11.26 9.19
CA ILE A 196 -15.40 11.82 9.62
C ILE A 196 -15.63 12.65 10.87
N ALA A 197 -14.89 12.37 11.94
CA ALA A 197 -15.01 13.14 13.17
C ALA A 197 -14.48 14.58 12.95
N PRO A 198 -15.10 15.61 13.54
CA PRO A 198 -14.70 17.02 13.34
C PRO A 198 -13.21 17.28 13.59
N GLU A 199 -12.64 16.67 14.63
CA GLU A 199 -11.23 16.79 14.97
C GLU A 199 -10.30 16.23 13.88
N VAL A 200 -10.77 15.27 13.09
CA VAL A 200 -10.04 14.75 11.92
C VAL A 200 -10.15 15.73 10.76
N ALA A 201 -11.32 16.35 10.52
CA ALA A 201 -11.46 17.34 9.46
C ALA A 201 -10.54 18.55 9.68
N ASP A 202 -10.44 19.04 10.91
CA ASP A 202 -9.59 20.17 11.27
C ASP A 202 -8.09 19.83 11.16
N ILE A 203 -7.68 18.64 11.60
CA ILE A 203 -6.27 18.24 11.48
C ILE A 203 -5.84 18.08 10.02
N ILE A 204 -6.73 17.63 9.14
CA ILE A 204 -6.42 17.50 7.72
C ILE A 204 -6.15 18.87 7.10
N LYS A 205 -6.95 19.89 7.41
CA LYS A 205 -6.68 21.27 6.97
C LYS A 205 -5.31 21.74 7.46
N LYS A 206 -4.98 21.50 8.74
CA LYS A 206 -3.68 21.87 9.31
C LYS A 206 -2.49 21.16 8.65
N VAL A 207 -2.60 19.86 8.38
CA VAL A 207 -1.46 19.05 7.92
C VAL A 207 -1.29 19.07 6.41
N PHE A 208 -2.38 19.06 5.65
CA PHE A 208 -2.36 18.95 4.19
C PHE A 208 -2.50 20.30 3.48
N HIS A 209 -3.02 21.35 4.13
CA HIS A 209 -3.22 22.67 3.51
C HIS A 209 -2.41 23.81 4.15
N ALA A 210 -1.57 23.53 5.15
CA ALA A 210 -0.58 24.50 5.62
C ALA A 210 0.61 24.50 4.64
N GLY A 211 0.51 25.35 3.62
CA GLY A 211 1.58 25.77 2.72
C GLY A 211 1.87 27.25 2.94
#